data_AF-A0A2V6EW78-F1
#
_entry.id   AF-A0A2V6EW78-F1
#
_cell.length_a   1.000
_cell.length_b   1.000
_cell.length_c   1.000
_cell.angle_alpha   90.00
_cell.angle_beta   90.00
_cell.angle_gamma   90.00
#
_symmetry.space_group_name_H-M   'P 1'
#
loop_
_entity.id
_entity.type
_entity.pdbx_description
1 polymer ?
#
loop_
_entity_poly.entity_id
_entity_poly.type
_entity_poly.pdbx_seq_one_letter_code
_entity_poly.pdbx_strand_id
1 'polypeptide(L)'
;MNALNRYVDPIYCILRLIIGLMFACHGGQKILGFPPGGHGAPTDALGWVGAIIELAGGFLIAFGLLTRVAAFISSGEMAVAYFMVHAAGKALDHPPATTEQFFPLLNKGELAVLYCFIFLFIVFYGPGRYALDTLIFQRPPSTAATV
;
A
#
# COMPACT_ATOMS: atom_id res chain seq x y z
N MET A 1 20.94 14.99 16.79
CA MET A 1 19.71 14.71 16.01
C MET A 1 18.69 13.80 16.74
N ASN A 2 18.90 13.43 18.02
CA ASN A 2 17.98 12.54 18.76
C ASN A 2 16.59 13.11 19.11
N ALA A 3 16.40 14.44 19.06
CA ALA A 3 15.14 15.07 19.41
C ALA A 3 13.98 14.72 18.46
N LEU A 4 14.28 14.24 17.25
CA LEU A 4 13.28 13.83 16.26
C LEU A 4 12.79 12.39 16.45
N ASN A 5 13.56 11.53 17.13
CA ASN A 5 13.22 10.11 17.30
C ASN A 5 11.90 9.90 18.05
N ARG A 6 11.54 10.81 18.97
CA ARG A 6 10.23 10.78 19.68
C ARG A 6 9.02 10.96 18.74
N TYR A 7 9.24 11.47 17.53
CA TYR A 7 8.20 11.72 16.54
C TYR A 7 8.14 10.65 15.44
N VAL A 8 8.98 9.62 15.47
CA VAL A 8 9.00 8.58 14.43
C VAL A 8 7.65 7.88 14.31
N ASP A 9 7.09 7.38 15.41
CA ASP A 9 5.79 6.70 15.39
C ASP A 9 4.59 7.61 15.00
N PRO A 10 4.43 8.85 15.52
CA PRO A 10 3.35 9.72 15.05
C PRO A 10 3.48 10.08 13.57
N ILE A 11 4.69 10.39 13.10
CA ILE A 11 4.92 10.70 11.68
C ILE A 11 4.67 9.46 10.82
N TYR A 12 5.06 8.27 11.29
CA TYR A 12 4.72 7.01 10.65
C TYR A 12 3.20 6.81 10.54
N CYS A 13 2.43 7.09 11.59
CA CYS A 13 0.97 6.96 11.55
C CYS A 13 0.35 7.91 10.52
N ILE A 14 0.88 9.14 10.39
CA ILE A 14 0.46 10.10 9.36
C ILE A 14 0.83 9.57 7.96
N LEU A 15 2.06 9.07 7.79
CA LEU A 15 2.50 8.45 6.54
C LEU A 15 1.56 7.30 6.15
N ARG A 16 1.32 6.35 7.07
CA ARG A 16 0.42 5.20 6.91
C ARG A 16 -0.98 5.62 6.46
N LEU A 17 -1.53 6.66 7.11
CA LEU A 17 -2.83 7.23 6.75
C LEU A 17 -2.81 7.76 5.30
N ILE A 18 -1.86 8.62 4.96
CA ILE A 18 -1.79 9.29 3.66
C ILE A 18 -1.59 8.29 2.53
N ILE A 19 -0.60 7.41 2.64
CA ILE A 19 -0.32 6.43 1.58
C ILE A 19 -1.49 5.45 1.41
N GLY A 20 -2.17 5.06 2.49
CA GLY A 20 -3.30 4.13 2.43
C GLY A 20 -4.49 4.77 1.72
N LEU A 21 -4.75 6.05 1.99
CA LEU A 21 -5.78 6.81 1.28
C LEU A 21 -5.42 7.05 -0.19
N MET A 22 -4.16 7.35 -0.50
CA MET A 22 -3.71 7.48 -1.89
C MET A 22 -3.84 6.15 -2.66
N PHE A 23 -3.56 5.03 -2.00
CA PHE A 23 -3.76 3.70 -2.55
C PHE A 23 -5.25 3.39 -2.77
N ALA A 24 -6.11 3.75 -1.81
CA ALA A 24 -7.55 3.63 -1.93
C ALA A 24 -8.12 4.46 -3.11
N CYS A 25 -7.52 5.61 -3.43
CA CYS A 25 -7.89 6.38 -4.61
C CYS A 25 -7.67 5.63 -5.93
N HIS A 26 -6.64 4.79 -6.05
CA HIS A 26 -6.44 3.96 -7.24
C HIS A 26 -7.55 2.91 -7.41
N GLY A 27 -7.96 2.28 -6.31
CA GLY A 27 -9.10 1.36 -6.31
C GLY A 27 -10.43 2.10 -6.55
N GLY A 28 -10.60 3.29 -5.97
CA GLY A 28 -11.76 4.15 -6.16
C GLY A 28 -11.93 4.60 -7.61
N GLN A 29 -10.83 4.92 -8.30
CA GLN A 29 -10.81 5.20 -9.74
C GLN A 29 -11.39 4.03 -10.55
N LYS A 30 -11.04 2.81 -10.18
CA LYS A 30 -11.42 1.57 -10.89
C LYS A 30 -12.84 1.13 -10.56
N ILE A 31 -13.29 1.27 -9.31
CA ILE A 31 -14.58 0.73 -8.83
C ILE A 31 -15.68 1.81 -8.84
N LEU A 32 -15.37 3.01 -8.36
CA LEU A 32 -16.33 4.08 -8.10
C LEU A 32 -16.28 5.18 -9.16
N GLY A 33 -15.26 5.20 -10.01
CA GLY A 33 -15.00 6.30 -10.94
C GLY A 33 -14.55 7.59 -10.24
N PHE A 34 -14.13 7.51 -8.97
CA PHE A 34 -13.70 8.67 -8.18
C PHE A 34 -12.44 8.35 -7.33
N PRO A 35 -11.44 9.24 -7.28
CA PRO A 35 -11.34 10.51 -8.01
C PRO A 35 -11.26 10.30 -9.54
N PRO A 36 -11.67 11.25 -10.38
CA PRO A 36 -11.61 11.08 -11.83
C PRO A 36 -10.16 11.02 -12.35
N GLY A 37 -9.96 10.54 -13.58
CA GLY A 37 -8.65 10.56 -14.26
C GLY A 37 -7.82 9.26 -14.20
N GLY A 38 -8.42 8.14 -13.81
CA GLY A 38 -7.78 6.82 -13.84
C GLY A 38 -8.04 6.02 -15.13
N HIS A 39 -7.58 4.77 -15.17
CA HIS A 39 -7.74 3.83 -16.30
C HIS A 39 -9.18 3.31 -16.51
N GLY A 40 -10.14 3.78 -15.70
CA GLY A 40 -11.51 3.29 -15.69
C GLY A 40 -11.66 1.91 -15.06
N ALA A 41 -12.84 1.31 -15.24
CA ALA A 41 -13.15 0.01 -14.67
C ALA A 41 -12.31 -1.12 -15.31
N PRO A 42 -11.84 -2.10 -14.51
CA PRO A 42 -11.10 -3.24 -15.04
C PRO A 42 -11.93 -4.06 -16.03
N THR A 43 -11.26 -4.57 -17.07
CA THR A 43 -11.89 -5.41 -18.11
C THR A 43 -11.73 -6.91 -17.85
N ASP A 44 -10.93 -7.30 -16.86
CA ASP A 44 -10.62 -8.68 -16.52
C ASP A 44 -10.72 -8.95 -15.01
N ALA A 45 -10.83 -10.23 -14.65
CA ALA A 45 -11.00 -10.64 -13.25
C ALA A 45 -9.79 -10.25 -12.37
N LEU A 46 -8.58 -10.31 -12.92
CA LEU A 46 -7.36 -9.96 -12.18
C LEU A 46 -7.31 -8.47 -11.85
N GLY A 47 -7.69 -7.60 -12.80
CA GLY A 47 -7.79 -6.17 -12.55
C GLY A 47 -8.87 -5.81 -11.53
N TRP A 48 -10.00 -6.54 -11.49
CA TRP A 48 -11.02 -6.38 -10.44
C TRP A 48 -10.50 -6.77 -9.06
N VAL A 49 -9.75 -7.86 -8.95
CA VAL A 49 -9.11 -8.26 -7.68
C VAL A 49 -8.14 -7.18 -7.22
N GLY A 50 -7.28 -6.67 -8.12
CA GLY A 50 -6.38 -5.55 -7.83
C GLY A 50 -7.14 -4.31 -7.34
N ALA A 51 -8.19 -3.90 -8.05
CA ALA A 51 -9.01 -2.74 -7.68
C ALA A 51 -9.64 -2.86 -6.28
N ILE A 52 -10.12 -4.06 -5.91
CA ILE A 52 -10.68 -4.33 -4.59
C ILE A 52 -9.58 -4.27 -3.52
N ILE A 53 -8.42 -4.86 -3.78
CA ILE A 53 -7.25 -4.80 -2.88
C ILE A 53 -6.80 -3.35 -2.68
N GLU A 54 -6.73 -2.56 -3.74
CA GLU A 54 -6.38 -1.14 -3.68
C GLU A 54 -7.35 -0.37 -2.79
N LEU A 55 -8.66 -0.50 -3.03
CA LEU A 55 -9.67 0.23 -2.29
C LEU A 55 -9.77 -0.23 -0.83
N ALA A 56 -10.03 -1.52 -0.61
CA ALA A 56 -10.25 -2.06 0.72
C ALA A 56 -8.94 -2.11 1.52
N GLY A 57 -7.86 -2.61 0.91
CA GLY A 57 -6.54 -2.64 1.53
C GLY A 57 -6.03 -1.24 1.84
N GLY A 58 -6.25 -0.26 0.96
CA GLY A 58 -5.93 1.14 1.22
C GLY A 58 -6.59 1.68 2.48
N PHE A 59 -7.90 1.48 2.66
CA PHE A 59 -8.59 1.90 3.89
C PHE A 59 -8.16 1.14 5.13
N LEU A 60 -7.99 -0.18 5.03
CA LEU A 60 -7.49 -1.01 6.13
C LEU A 60 -6.11 -0.55 6.60
N ILE A 61 -5.20 -0.28 5.67
CA ILE A 61 -3.87 0.26 5.97
C ILE A 61 -3.99 1.67 6.52
N ALA A 62 -4.81 2.54 5.95
CA ALA A 62 -4.95 3.95 6.35
C ALA A 62 -5.44 4.11 7.79
N PHE A 63 -6.43 3.32 8.22
CA PHE A 63 -6.96 3.37 9.59
C PHE A 63 -6.29 2.37 10.54
N GLY A 64 -5.52 1.43 10.00
CA GLY A 64 -4.65 0.57 10.78
C GLY A 64 -5.46 -0.57 11.39
N LEU A 65 -6.27 -1.20 10.54
CA LEU A 65 -7.06 -2.37 10.86
C LEU A 65 -6.50 -3.57 10.09
N LEU A 66 -6.19 -4.67 10.78
CA LEU A 66 -5.47 -5.82 10.23
C LEU A 66 -4.20 -5.39 9.48
N THR A 67 -3.48 -4.40 10.03
CA THR A 67 -2.49 -3.58 9.30
C THR A 67 -1.44 -4.42 8.60
N ARG A 68 -0.87 -5.42 9.29
CA ARG A 68 0.18 -6.28 8.74
C ARG A 68 -0.33 -7.16 7.60
N VAL A 69 -1.55 -7.69 7.73
CA VAL A 69 -2.16 -8.57 6.72
C VAL A 69 -2.52 -7.75 5.49
N ALA A 70 -3.20 -6.62 5.68
CA ALA A 70 -3.57 -5.72 4.58
C ALA A 70 -2.32 -5.22 3.83
N ALA A 71 -1.29 -4.77 4.56
CA ALA A 71 -0.05 -4.31 3.95
C ALA A 71 0.70 -5.43 3.21
N PHE A 72 0.70 -6.67 3.71
CA PHE A 72 1.36 -7.78 3.02
C PHE A 72 0.67 -8.11 1.70
N ILE A 73 -0.66 -8.16 1.70
CA ILE A 73 -1.46 -8.41 0.49
C ILE A 73 -1.26 -7.27 -0.52
N SER A 74 -1.39 -6.00 -0.10
CA SER A 74 -1.19 -4.85 -0.97
C SER A 74 0.25 -4.74 -1.50
N SER A 75 1.25 -5.14 -0.70
CA SER A 75 2.65 -5.21 -1.16
C SER A 75 2.82 -6.24 -2.28
N GLY A 76 2.26 -7.44 -2.10
CA GLY A 76 2.29 -8.49 -3.12
C GLY A 76 1.54 -8.11 -4.40
N GLU A 77 0.37 -7.47 -4.27
CA GLU A 77 -0.41 -6.98 -5.41
C GLU A 77 0.39 -5.96 -6.24
N MET A 78 1.06 -5.01 -5.59
CA MET A 78 1.90 -4.06 -6.33
C MET A 78 3.17 -4.67 -6.94
N ALA A 79 3.74 -5.70 -6.32
CA ALA A 79 4.82 -6.48 -6.95
C ALA A 79 4.32 -7.16 -8.24
N VAL A 80 3.13 -7.78 -8.19
CA VAL A 80 2.49 -8.40 -9.36
C VAL A 80 2.19 -7.34 -10.43
N ALA A 81 1.66 -6.19 -10.05
CA ALA A 81 1.38 -5.08 -10.96
C ALA A 81 2.67 -4.59 -11.65
N TYR A 82 3.78 -4.46 -10.92
CA TYR A 82 5.06 -4.10 -11.51
C TYR A 82 5.49 -5.09 -12.59
N PHE A 83 5.56 -6.39 -12.27
CA PHE A 83 6.06 -7.37 -13.24
C PHE A 83 5.10 -7.64 -14.40
N MET A 84 3.78 -7.68 -14.15
CA MET A 84 2.79 -8.06 -15.16
C MET A 84 2.32 -6.91 -16.05
N VAL A 85 2.43 -5.66 -15.58
CA VAL A 85 1.97 -4.46 -16.30
C VAL A 85 3.14 -3.59 -16.70
N HIS A 86 3.97 -3.18 -15.74
CA HIS A 86 5.01 -2.17 -15.98
C HIS A 86 6.26 -2.74 -16.65
N ALA A 87 6.93 -3.72 -16.03
CA ALA A 87 8.11 -4.36 -16.61
C ALA A 87 7.77 -5.15 -17.89
N ALA A 88 6.53 -5.62 -18.03
CA ALA A 88 6.02 -6.22 -19.27
C ALA A 88 5.74 -5.20 -20.39
N GLY A 89 5.86 -3.90 -20.13
CA GLY A 89 5.65 -2.81 -21.09
C GLY A 89 4.20 -2.54 -21.47
N LYS A 90 3.21 -3.14 -20.78
CA LYS A 90 1.79 -2.93 -21.08
C LYS A 90 1.30 -1.52 -20.76
N ALA A 91 2.06 -0.78 -19.94
CA ALA A 91 1.80 0.62 -19.63
C ALA A 91 2.36 1.61 -20.69
N LEU A 92 3.07 1.10 -21.69
CA LEU A 92 3.67 1.88 -22.78
C LEU A 92 2.83 1.75 -24.05
N ASP A 93 2.82 2.81 -24.85
CA ASP A 93 2.10 2.88 -26.13
C ASP A 93 2.93 2.31 -27.30
N HIS A 94 4.12 1.80 -27.00
CA HIS A 94 5.09 1.22 -27.94
C HIS A 94 5.72 -0.07 -27.38
N PRO A 95 6.30 -0.94 -28.24
CA PRO A 95 7.03 -2.12 -27.78
C PRO A 95 8.21 -1.73 -26.87
N PRO A 96 8.32 -2.32 -25.67
CA PRO A 96 9.31 -1.88 -24.68
C PRO A 96 10.74 -2.23 -25.11
N ALA A 97 11.66 -1.29 -24.97
CA ALA A 97 13.09 -1.57 -25.00
C ALA A 97 13.54 -2.28 -23.70
N THR A 98 14.66 -3.02 -23.75
CA THR A 98 15.19 -3.74 -22.57
C THR A 98 15.48 -2.82 -21.38
N THR A 99 15.89 -1.58 -21.64
CA THR A 99 16.10 -0.56 -20.62
C THR A 99 14.78 -0.14 -19.96
N GLU A 100 13.70 0.03 -20.74
CA GLU A 100 12.38 0.41 -20.22
C GLU A 100 11.78 -0.71 -19.35
N GLN A 101 12.01 -1.97 -19.70
CA GLN A 101 11.58 -3.12 -18.88
C GLN A 101 12.23 -3.12 -17.49
N PHE A 102 13.46 -2.60 -17.37
CA PHE A 102 14.21 -2.61 -16.12
C PHE A 102 13.97 -1.38 -15.24
N PHE A 103 13.91 -0.17 -15.83
CA PHE A 103 13.84 1.08 -15.06
C PHE A 103 12.38 1.51 -14.80
N PRO A 104 11.90 1.52 -13.54
CA PRO A 104 10.51 1.87 -13.20
C PRO A 104 10.08 3.25 -13.70
N LEU A 105 11.01 4.21 -13.72
CA LEU A 105 10.79 5.56 -14.21
C LEU A 105 10.38 5.57 -15.69
N LEU A 106 10.96 4.67 -16.50
CA LEU A 106 10.73 4.61 -17.93
C LEU A 106 9.44 3.84 -18.28
N ASN A 107 9.02 2.88 -17.45
CA ASN A 107 7.81 2.08 -17.68
C ASN A 107 6.58 2.51 -16.87
N LYS A 108 6.62 3.71 -16.29
CA LYS A 108 5.55 4.27 -15.43
C LYS A 108 5.28 3.44 -14.17
N GLY A 109 6.21 2.57 -13.76
CA GLY A 109 6.08 1.63 -12.63
C GLY A 109 6.64 2.13 -11.31
N GLU A 110 7.12 3.37 -11.23
CA GLU A 110 7.71 3.93 -10.01
C GLU A 110 6.76 3.83 -8.80
N LEU A 111 5.48 4.17 -8.97
CA LEU A 111 4.47 4.04 -7.91
C LEU A 111 4.25 2.59 -7.46
N ALA A 112 4.28 1.64 -8.40
CA ALA A 112 4.14 0.22 -8.05
C ALA A 112 5.29 -0.26 -7.16
N VAL A 113 6.52 0.13 -7.48
CA VAL A 113 7.68 -0.20 -6.65
C VAL A 113 7.60 0.51 -5.30
N LEU A 114 7.24 1.79 -5.27
CA LEU A 114 7.12 2.55 -4.02
C LEU A 114 6.07 1.95 -3.09
N TYR A 115 4.84 1.71 -3.56
CA TYR A 115 3.81 1.10 -2.73
C TYR A 115 4.21 -0.30 -2.28
N CYS A 116 4.81 -1.12 -3.15
CA CYS A 116 5.29 -2.45 -2.80
C CYS A 116 6.22 -2.41 -1.57
N PHE A 117 7.26 -1.56 -1.60
CA PHE A 117 8.24 -1.50 -0.51
C PHE A 117 7.78 -0.72 0.71
N ILE A 118 6.95 0.31 0.55
CA ILE A 118 6.37 1.03 1.69
C ILE A 118 5.42 0.11 2.45
N PHE A 119 4.56 -0.65 1.75
CA PHE A 119 3.68 -1.61 2.40
C PHE A 119 4.48 -2.77 3.01
N LEU A 120 5.53 -3.25 2.36
CA LEU A 120 6.44 -4.21 2.96
C LEU A 120 7.06 -3.67 4.26
N PHE A 121 7.49 -2.41 4.27
CA PHE A 121 7.98 -1.76 5.49
C PHE A 121 6.91 -1.74 6.60
N ILE A 122 5.65 -1.44 6.25
CA ILE A 122 4.52 -1.45 7.18
C ILE A 122 4.24 -2.85 7.74
N VAL A 123 4.44 -3.91 6.95
CA VAL A 123 4.37 -5.29 7.45
C VAL A 123 5.30 -5.49 8.63
N PHE A 124 6.54 -4.97 8.56
CA PHE A 124 7.53 -5.13 9.62
C PHE A 124 7.33 -4.13 10.78
N TYR A 125 7.11 -2.85 10.47
CA TYR A 125 6.87 -1.80 11.46
C TYR A 125 5.61 -2.10 12.29
N GLY A 126 4.54 -2.54 11.61
CA GLY A 126 3.27 -2.89 12.22
C GLY A 126 2.29 -1.70 12.34
N PRO A 127 1.26 -1.81 13.20
CA PRO A 127 0.13 -0.87 13.20
C PRO A 127 0.51 0.57 13.63
N GLY A 128 1.48 0.74 14.52
CA GLY A 128 1.78 2.03 15.17
C GLY A 128 0.76 2.38 16.26
N ARG A 129 1.04 3.42 17.05
CA ARG A 129 0.24 3.70 18.26
C ARG A 129 -1.17 4.23 18.00
N TYR A 130 -1.41 4.83 16.84
CA TYR A 130 -2.71 5.41 16.45
C TYR A 130 -3.49 4.55 15.44
N ALA A 131 -3.25 3.25 15.42
CA ALA A 131 -4.01 2.30 14.61
C ALA A 131 -5.21 1.75 15.38
N LEU A 132 -6.28 1.43 14.64
CA LEU A 132 -7.45 0.74 15.20
C LEU A 132 -7.08 -0.61 15.81
N ASP A 133 -6.12 -1.34 15.24
CA ASP A 133 -5.56 -2.58 15.81
C ASP A 133 -5.08 -2.37 17.25
N THR A 134 -4.40 -1.26 17.51
CA THR A 134 -3.88 -0.91 18.83
C THR A 134 -4.99 -0.50 19.80
N LEU A 135 -6.17 -0.12 19.33
CA LEU A 135 -7.32 0.17 20.19
C LEU A 135 -8.16 -1.08 20.46
N ILE A 136 -8.29 -1.96 19.46
CA ILE A 136 -9.14 -3.16 19.52
C ILE A 136 -8.43 -4.33 20.20
N PHE A 137 -7.12 -4.50 19.96
CA PHE A 137 -6.33 -5.64 20.44
C PHE A 137 -5.40 -5.29 21.60
N GLN A 138 -5.72 -4.26 22.40
CA GLN A 138 -4.94 -3.97 23.61
C GLN A 138 -4.89 -5.20 24.51
N ARG A 139 -3.69 -5.69 24.75
CA ARG A 139 -3.47 -6.70 25.77
C ARG A 139 -3.57 -5.99 27.12
N PRO A 140 -4.38 -6.45 28.09
CA PRO A 140 -4.37 -5.89 29.43
C PRO A 140 -2.93 -5.91 29.96
N PRO A 141 -2.50 -4.89 30.73
CA PRO A 141 -1.16 -4.85 31.28
C PRO A 141 -0.92 -6.19 31.99
N SER A 142 0.10 -6.92 31.54
CA SER A 142 0.55 -8.11 32.23
C SER A 142 0.92 -7.67 33.63
N THR A 143 0.09 -7.99 34.61
CA THR A 143 0.43 -7.93 36.02
C THR A 143 1.69 -8.74 36.16
N ALA A 144 2.84 -8.04 36.26
CA ALA A 144 4.10 -8.68 36.59
C ALA A 144 3.83 -9.42 37.90
N ALA A 145 3.86 -10.74 37.84
CA ALA A 145 3.85 -11.57 39.03
C ALA A 145 5.14 -11.23 39.78
N THR A 146 5.02 -10.36 40.77
CA THR A 146 6.01 -10.19 41.82
C THR A 146 6.10 -11.52 42.55
N VAL A 147 7.18 -12.25 42.31
CA VAL A 147 7.66 -13.32 43.18
C VAL A 147 9.05 -12.92 43.63
#